data_AF-M6VNZ6-F1
#
_entry.id   AF-M6VNZ6-F1
#
_cell.length_a   1.000
_cell.length_b   1.000
_cell.length_c   1.000
_cell.angle_alpha   90.00
_cell.angle_beta   90.00
_cell.angle_gamma   90.00
#
_symmetry.space_group_name_H-M   'P 1'
#
loop_
_entity.id
_entity.type
_entity.pdbx_description
1 polymer ?
#
loop_
_entity_poly.entity_id
_entity_poly.type
_entity_poly.pdbx_seq_one_letter_code
_entity_poly.pdbx_strand_id
1 'polypeptide(L)'
;MKRFLFLFLYILFLFSNCASFGSIPLESNFNSSRDTGCSELKGPSWFLCLEKLHATWQKIESSQATVTILSKEREGEYLRLKKRICWSEFFCRDFEEVTYSPSFFQKLKVTVSTILISLCIGFLIGISF
;
A
#
# COMPACT_ATOMS: atom_id res chain seq x y z
N MET A 1 -38.62 35.28 -18.38
CA MET A 1 -37.52 35.14 -19.37
C MET A 1 -36.21 35.82 -18.95
N LYS A 2 -36.21 37.00 -18.32
CA LYS A 2 -34.97 37.71 -17.92
C LYS A 2 -34.08 36.97 -16.90
N ARG A 3 -34.66 36.22 -15.94
CA ARG A 3 -33.89 35.43 -14.94
C ARG A 3 -33.09 34.27 -15.54
N PHE A 4 -33.61 33.60 -16.56
CA PHE A 4 -32.90 32.52 -17.26
C PHE A 4 -31.73 33.04 -18.11
N LEU A 5 -31.88 34.24 -18.70
CA LEU A 5 -30.81 34.89 -19.47
C LEU A 5 -29.59 35.21 -18.57
N PHE A 6 -29.83 35.70 -17.35
CA PHE A 6 -28.75 35.99 -16.40
C PHE A 6 -28.02 34.74 -15.92
N LEU A 7 -28.76 33.65 -15.64
CA LEU A 7 -28.15 32.36 -15.29
C LEU A 7 -27.31 31.79 -16.44
N PHE A 8 -27.80 31.90 -17.67
CA PHE A 8 -27.07 31.44 -18.85
C PHE A 8 -25.78 32.24 -19.09
N LEU A 9 -25.85 33.57 -18.95
CA LEU A 9 -24.67 34.44 -19.07
C LEU A 9 -23.65 34.21 -17.95
N TYR A 10 -24.11 33.93 -16.72
CA TYR A 10 -23.24 33.60 -15.60
C TYR A 10 -22.51 32.26 -15.80
N ILE A 11 -23.22 31.25 -16.31
CA ILE A 11 -22.63 29.95 -16.64
C ILE A 11 -21.59 30.10 -17.77
N LEU A 12 -21.91 30.88 -18.83
CA LEU A 12 -20.96 31.20 -19.90
C LEU A 12 -19.71 31.90 -19.38
N PHE A 13 -19.87 32.86 -18.47
CA PHE A 13 -18.76 33.57 -17.83
C PHE A 13 -17.86 32.62 -17.02
N LEU A 14 -18.45 31.65 -16.30
CA LEU A 14 -17.68 30.63 -15.58
C LEU A 14 -16.90 29.70 -16.52
N PHE A 15 -17.50 29.27 -17.64
CA PHE A 15 -16.82 28.44 -18.64
C PHE A 15 -15.67 29.19 -19.35
N SER A 16 -15.85 30.47 -19.68
CA SER A 16 -14.79 31.26 -20.34
C SER A 16 -13.57 31.50 -19.45
N ASN A 17 -13.73 31.58 -18.13
CA ASN A 17 -12.61 31.75 -17.20
C ASN A 17 -11.88 30.43 -16.89
N CYS A 18 -12.48 29.26 -17.12
CA CYS A 18 -11.80 27.96 -16.99
C CYS A 18 -10.97 27.59 -18.23
N ALA A 19 -11.27 28.14 -19.41
CA ALA A 19 -10.59 27.79 -20.66
C ALA A 19 -9.18 28.41 -20.81
N SER A 20 -8.76 29.28 -19.89
CA SER A 20 -7.46 29.98 -19.96
C SER A 20 -6.36 29.35 -19.08
N PHE A 21 -6.47 28.07 -18.71
CA PHE A 21 -5.27 27.31 -18.31
C PHE A 21 -4.57 26.83 -19.58
N GLY A 22 -3.87 27.76 -20.23
CA GLY A 22 -2.97 27.44 -21.32
C GLY A 22 -1.91 26.46 -20.83
N SER A 23 -1.79 25.32 -21.51
CA SER A 23 -0.66 24.42 -21.34
C SER A 23 0.60 25.11 -21.86
N ILE A 24 1.33 25.73 -20.94
CA ILE A 24 2.70 26.17 -21.22
C ILE A 24 3.51 24.90 -21.49
N PRO A 25 4.16 24.73 -22.66
CA PRO A 25 5.09 23.64 -22.87
C PRO A 25 6.34 23.97 -22.05
N LEU A 26 6.37 23.53 -20.78
CA LEU A 26 7.52 23.72 -19.92
C LEU A 26 8.47 22.52 -20.11
N GLU A 27 9.69 22.85 -20.51
CA GLU A 27 10.82 21.96 -20.75
C GLU A 27 10.93 20.82 -19.73
N SER A 28 10.99 19.58 -20.24
CA SER A 28 10.68 18.33 -19.53
C SER A 28 11.76 17.78 -18.61
N ASN A 29 12.78 18.57 -18.26
CA ASN A 29 14.02 18.05 -17.66
C ASN A 29 14.23 18.44 -16.19
N PHE A 30 13.17 18.49 -15.39
CA PHE A 30 13.32 18.47 -13.93
C PHE A 30 13.50 17.03 -13.46
N ASN A 31 14.75 16.63 -13.24
CA ASN A 31 15.09 15.41 -12.53
C ASN A 31 15.27 15.77 -11.06
N SER A 32 14.36 15.30 -10.21
CA SER A 32 14.51 15.38 -8.77
C SER A 32 15.79 14.65 -8.36
N SER A 33 16.71 15.33 -7.68
CA SER A 33 17.85 14.66 -7.05
C SER A 33 17.32 13.74 -5.95
N ARG A 34 17.99 12.59 -5.72
CA ARG A 34 17.61 11.65 -4.66
C ARG A 34 17.73 12.25 -3.25
N ASP A 35 18.51 13.31 -3.11
CA ASP A 35 18.90 13.88 -1.82
C ASP A 35 18.01 15.06 -1.38
N THR A 36 17.52 15.88 -2.32
CA THR A 36 16.67 17.06 -2.01
C THR A 36 15.22 16.95 -2.51
N GLY A 37 14.91 15.95 -3.35
CA GLY A 37 13.55 15.68 -3.84
C GLY A 37 12.95 16.85 -4.63
N CYS A 38 11.66 17.11 -4.45
CA CYS A 38 10.98 18.26 -5.07
C CYS A 38 11.02 19.53 -4.22
N SER A 39 11.68 19.51 -3.05
CA SER A 39 11.59 20.59 -2.06
C SER A 39 12.19 21.93 -2.52
N GLU A 40 13.11 21.91 -3.49
CA GLU A 40 13.74 23.09 -4.06
C GLU A 40 12.85 23.83 -5.09
N LEU A 41 11.81 23.16 -5.59
CA LEU A 41 10.90 23.71 -6.60
C LEU A 41 9.74 24.45 -5.92
N LYS A 42 9.33 25.59 -6.49
CA LYS A 42 8.21 26.40 -5.98
C LYS A 42 7.14 26.56 -7.04
N GLY A 43 5.87 26.55 -6.61
CA GLY A 43 4.74 26.78 -7.49
C GLY A 43 4.47 25.59 -8.44
N PRO A 44 4.07 25.82 -9.71
CA PRO A 44 3.66 24.75 -10.63
C PRO A 44 4.71 23.66 -10.89
N SER A 45 5.99 24.01 -10.87
CA SER A 45 7.09 23.06 -11.07
C SER A 45 7.21 22.05 -9.92
N TRP A 46 6.82 22.44 -8.70
CA TRP A 46 6.76 21.54 -7.55
C TRP A 46 5.70 20.45 -7.76
N PHE A 47 4.52 20.84 -8.22
CA PHE A 47 3.43 19.90 -8.51
C PHE A 47 3.80 18.91 -9.62
N LEU A 48 4.40 19.39 -10.71
CA LEU A 48 4.87 18.52 -11.81
C LEU A 48 5.95 17.54 -11.35
N CYS A 49 6.86 17.98 -10.48
CA CYS A 49 7.88 17.11 -9.90
C CYS A 49 7.25 16.00 -9.05
N LEU A 50 6.26 16.33 -8.21
CA LEU A 50 5.53 15.34 -7.43
C LEU A 50 4.73 14.38 -8.29
N GLU A 51 4.07 14.87 -9.34
CA GLU A 51 3.31 14.05 -10.28
C GLU A 51 4.22 13.02 -10.97
N LYS A 52 5.40 13.45 -11.43
CA LYS A 52 6.40 12.57 -12.04
C LYS A 52 6.96 11.54 -11.05
N LEU A 53 7.21 11.95 -9.81
CA LEU A 53 7.60 11.01 -8.75
C LEU A 53 6.49 9.99 -8.51
N HIS A 54 5.24 10.43 -8.34
CA HIS A 54 4.11 9.55 -8.09
C HIS A 54 3.86 8.57 -9.24
N ALA A 55 3.92 9.05 -10.49
CA ALA A 55 3.82 8.19 -11.67
C ALA A 55 4.97 7.16 -11.74
N THR A 56 6.18 7.55 -11.32
CA THR A 56 7.32 6.62 -11.21
C THR A 56 7.08 5.58 -10.12
N TRP A 57 6.55 5.97 -8.95
CA TRP A 57 6.17 5.05 -7.88
C TRP A 57 5.09 4.07 -8.33
N GLN A 58 4.01 4.55 -8.96
CA GLN A 58 2.96 3.70 -9.53
C GLN A 58 3.50 2.75 -10.62
N LYS A 59 4.44 3.22 -11.44
CA LYS A 59 5.12 2.38 -12.44
C LYS A 59 5.99 1.30 -11.80
N ILE A 60 6.64 1.60 -10.68
CA ILE A 60 7.38 0.60 -9.90
C ILE A 60 6.40 -0.41 -9.30
N GLU A 61 5.34 0.03 -8.62
CA GLU A 61 4.33 -0.85 -8.01
C GLU A 61 3.62 -1.76 -9.03
N SER A 62 3.40 -1.27 -10.25
CA SER A 62 2.78 -2.04 -11.34
C SER A 62 3.75 -2.92 -12.13
N SER A 63 5.07 -2.76 -11.95
CA SER A 63 6.05 -3.61 -12.62
C SER A 63 6.13 -5.00 -11.96
N GLN A 64 6.26 -6.04 -12.78
CA GLN A 64 6.26 -7.43 -12.33
C GLN A 64 7.49 -7.70 -11.46
N ALA A 65 7.30 -7.66 -10.14
CA ALA A 65 8.38 -7.84 -9.19
C ALA A 65 8.76 -9.32 -9.06
N THR A 66 10.06 -9.61 -9.13
CA THR A 66 10.59 -10.94 -8.85
C THR A 66 10.77 -11.09 -7.34
N VAL A 67 10.06 -12.04 -6.74
CA VAL A 67 10.13 -12.34 -5.31
C VAL A 67 11.07 -13.53 -5.09
N THR A 68 12.19 -13.29 -4.42
CA THR A 68 13.16 -14.33 -4.06
C THR A 68 13.12 -14.57 -2.56
N ILE A 69 13.01 -15.83 -2.12
CA ILE A 69 13.10 -16.18 -0.69
C ILE A 69 14.58 -16.35 -0.35
N LEU A 70 15.11 -15.46 0.47
CA LEU A 70 16.51 -15.49 0.89
C LEU A 70 16.73 -16.47 2.06
N SER A 71 15.83 -16.44 3.03
CA SER A 71 15.87 -17.36 4.16
C SER A 71 14.47 -17.74 4.62
N LYS A 72 14.38 -18.95 5.16
CA LYS A 72 13.17 -19.49 5.78
C LYS A 72 13.59 -20.18 7.05
N GLU A 73 13.23 -19.57 8.17
CA GLU A 73 13.51 -20.10 9.50
C GLU A 73 12.19 -20.41 10.21
N ARG A 74 12.16 -21.51 10.96
CA ARG A 74 10.99 -21.92 11.74
C ARG A 74 11.29 -21.74 13.21
N GLU A 75 10.51 -20.87 13.84
CA GLU A 75 10.54 -20.64 15.28
C GLU A 75 9.22 -21.12 15.90
N GLY A 76 9.17 -22.38 16.31
CA GLY A 76 7.98 -22.96 16.94
C GLY A 76 6.76 -22.98 16.01
N GLU A 77 5.76 -22.13 16.30
CA GLU A 77 4.51 -22.01 15.53
C GLU A 77 4.60 -20.98 14.38
N TYR A 78 5.68 -20.21 14.33
CA TYR A 78 5.87 -19.14 13.38
C TYR A 78 6.94 -19.49 12.33
N LEU A 79 6.72 -19.04 11.10
CA LEU A 79 7.71 -19.05 10.03
C LEU A 79 8.19 -17.62 9.80
N ARG A 80 9.50 -17.40 9.95
CA ARG A 80 10.15 -16.16 9.56
C ARG A 80 10.72 -16.33 8.16
N LEU A 81 10.21 -15.53 7.24
CA LEU A 81 10.60 -15.51 5.83
C LEU A 81 11.31 -14.19 5.54
N LYS A 82 12.57 -14.26 5.13
CA LYS A 82 13.25 -13.10 4.56
C LYS A 82 13.12 -13.16 3.05
N LYS A 83 12.41 -12.21 2.48
CA LYS A 83 12.12 -12.13 1.05
C LYS A 83 12.83 -10.90 0.47
N ARG A 84 13.38 -11.03 -0.73
CA ARG A 84 13.87 -9.93 -1.54
C ARG A 84 12.93 -9.74 -2.71
N ILE A 85 12.38 -8.55 -2.83
CA ILE A 85 11.51 -8.16 -3.93
C ILE A 85 12.29 -7.22 -4.82
N CYS A 86 12.52 -7.63 -6.06
CA CYS A 86 13.22 -6.82 -7.05
C CYS A 86 12.27 -6.45 -8.18
N TRP A 87 12.18 -5.16 -8.51
CA TRP A 87 11.44 -4.67 -9.68
C TRP A 87 12.37 -4.43 -10.88
N SER A 88 13.67 -4.27 -10.64
CA SER A 88 14.73 -4.24 -11.65
C SER A 88 16.05 -4.71 -11.02
N GLU A 89 17.09 -4.92 -11.83
CA GLU A 89 18.41 -5.37 -11.37
C GLU A 89 19.04 -4.44 -10.32
N PHE A 90 18.68 -3.15 -10.34
CA PHE A 90 19.22 -2.13 -9.44
C PHE A 90 18.23 -1.70 -8.35
N PHE A 91 16.99 -2.18 -8.41
CA PHE A 91 15.94 -1.80 -7.45
C PHE A 91 15.35 -3.04 -6.78
N CYS A 92 15.95 -3.37 -5.64
CA CYS A 92 15.54 -4.46 -4.77
C CYS A 92 15.30 -3.94 -3.35
N ARG A 93 14.33 -4.54 -2.67
CA ARG A 93 14.08 -4.30 -1.25
C ARG A 93 13.93 -5.62 -0.51
N ASP A 94 14.56 -5.69 0.66
CA ASP A 94 14.45 -6.83 1.56
C ASP A 94 13.29 -6.60 2.53
N PHE A 95 12.51 -7.65 2.75
CA PHE A 95 11.35 -7.69 3.63
C PHE A 95 11.45 -8.90 4.55
N GLU A 96 11.03 -8.72 5.79
CA GLU A 96 10.90 -9.79 6.76
C GLU A 96 9.42 -9.99 7.06
N GLU A 97 8.93 -11.20 6.79
CA GLU A 97 7.54 -11.59 7.01
C GLU A 97 7.50 -12.69 8.07
N VAL A 98 6.61 -12.52 9.05
CA VAL A 98 6.35 -13.53 10.08
C VAL A 98 4.96 -14.10 9.84
N THR A 99 4.88 -15.36 9.45
CA THR A 99 3.63 -16.04 9.15
C THR A 99 3.32 -17.09 10.22
N TYR A 100 2.11 -17.03 10.79
CA TYR A 100 1.63 -18.08 11.69
C TYR A 100 1.33 -19.36 10.90
N SER A 101 2.04 -20.45 11.20
CA SER A 101 1.91 -21.73 10.49
C SER A 101 2.19 -22.92 11.41
N PRO A 102 1.32 -23.13 12.41
CA PRO A 102 1.52 -24.17 13.41
C PRO A 102 1.48 -25.55 12.77
N SER A 103 2.35 -26.42 13.26
CA SER A 103 2.40 -27.83 12.88
C SER A 103 1.14 -28.58 13.32
N PHE A 104 0.90 -29.74 12.70
CA PHE A 104 -0.21 -30.62 13.05
C PHE A 104 -0.25 -30.96 14.55
N PHE A 105 0.90 -31.29 15.14
CA PHE A 105 0.99 -31.64 16.56
C PHE A 105 0.71 -30.45 17.49
N GLN A 106 1.12 -29.23 17.12
CA GLN A 106 0.78 -28.03 17.89
C GLN A 106 -0.72 -27.78 17.87
N LYS A 107 -1.36 -27.88 16.70
CA LYS A 107 -2.83 -27.77 16.58
C LYS A 107 -3.52 -28.84 17.42
N LEU A 108 -3.09 -30.10 17.31
CA LEU A 108 -3.66 -31.22 18.05
C LEU A 108 -3.52 -31.03 19.57
N LYS A 109 -2.35 -30.59 20.04
CA LYS A 109 -2.12 -30.30 21.47
C LYS A 109 -3.10 -29.26 21.99
N VAL A 110 -3.28 -28.16 21.25
CA VAL A 110 -4.25 -27.12 21.62
C VAL A 110 -5.66 -27.71 21.67
N THR A 111 -6.09 -28.40 20.61
CA THR A 111 -7.43 -29.02 20.56
C THR A 111 -7.69 -30.00 21.70
N VAL A 112 -6.76 -30.92 21.98
CA VAL A 112 -6.88 -31.88 23.09
C VAL A 112 -6.95 -31.15 24.42
N SER A 113 -6.11 -30.14 24.64
CA SER A 113 -6.15 -29.36 25.89
C SER A 113 -7.50 -28.68 26.09
N THR A 114 -8.11 -28.15 25.03
CA THR A 114 -9.42 -27.48 25.08
C THR A 114 -10.54 -28.48 25.36
N ILE A 115 -10.55 -29.62 24.68
CA ILE A 115 -11.55 -30.67 24.87
C ILE A 115 -11.50 -31.21 26.30
N LEU A 116 -10.30 -31.47 26.82
CA LEU A 116 -10.11 -32.06 28.14
C LEU A 116 -10.61 -31.13 29.24
N ILE A 117 -10.31 -29.83 29.15
CA ILE A 117 -10.85 -28.81 30.06
C ILE A 117 -12.39 -28.76 29.99
N SER A 118 -12.95 -28.75 28.78
CA SER A 118 -14.41 -28.73 28.60
C SER A 118 -15.09 -29.97 29.21
N LEU A 119 -14.49 -31.14 29.04
CA LEU A 119 -14.95 -32.40 29.65
C LEU A 119 -14.89 -32.34 31.18
N CYS A 120 -13.80 -31.82 31.75
CA CYS A 120 -13.69 -31.65 33.20
C CYS A 120 -14.76 -30.69 33.74
N ILE A 121 -15.01 -29.57 33.08
CA ILE A 121 -16.06 -28.61 33.48
C ILE A 121 -17.44 -29.27 33.40
N GLY A 122 -17.75 -29.94 32.29
CA GLY A 122 -19.02 -30.63 32.11
C GLY A 122 -19.24 -31.72 33.16
N PHE A 123 -18.20 -32.48 33.49
CA PHE A 123 -18.25 -33.51 34.53
C PHE A 123 -18.46 -32.93 35.93
N LEU A 124 -17.76 -31.84 36.28
CA LEU A 124 -17.92 -31.16 37.57
C LEU A 124 -19.34 -30.59 37.74
N ILE A 125 -19.90 -29.99 36.69
CA ILE A 125 -21.28 -29.46 36.72
C ILE A 125 -22.28 -30.61 36.78
N GLY A 126 -22.08 -31.67 35.99
CA GLY A 126 -23.01 -32.80 35.89
C GLY A 126 -23.08 -33.67 37.14
N ILE A 127 -22.03 -33.70 37.98
CA ILE A 127 -22.05 -34.39 39.28
C ILE A 127 -22.62 -33.50 40.39
N SER A 128 -22.58 -32.18 40.20
CA SER A 128 -23.11 -31.22 41.17
C SER A 128 -24.64 -31.07 41.11
N PHE A 129 -25.30 -31.67 40.12
CA PHE A 129 -26.75 -31.71 39.93
C PHE A 129 -27.29 -33.11 40.18
#